data_AF-A0A6A5JW57-F1
#
_entry.id   AF-A0A6A5JW57-F1
#
_cell.length_a   1.000
_cell.length_b   1.000
_cell.length_c   1.000
_cell.angle_alpha   90.00
_cell.angle_beta   90.00
_cell.angle_gamma   90.00
#
_symmetry.space_group_name_H-M   'P 1'
#
loop_
_entity.id
_entity.type
_entity.pdbx_description
1 polymer ?
#
loop_
_entity_poly.entity_id
_entity_poly.type
_entity_poly.pdbx_seq_one_letter_code
_entity_poly.pdbx_strand_id
1 'polypeptide(L)'
;SLPTGITIRQSYLESKSTSITPFMHSKVKLNLKVTVKDKYDKRKQVRALIPNLINYLDASSLSLLFEEFSNSYNNLVQFFSIHDCFGTTCDKVFSLKTTLASVYTDLYSSDPY
;
A
#
# COMPACT_ATOMS: atom_id res chain seq x y z
N SER A 1 0.94 10.66 9.35
CA SER A 1 2.24 10.25 8.78
C SER A 1 2.47 8.82 9.21
N LEU A 2 3.08 7.98 8.38
CA LEU A 2 3.37 6.60 8.76
C LEU A 2 4.59 6.53 9.70
N PRO A 3 4.74 5.44 10.47
CA PRO A 3 5.89 5.24 11.36
C PRO A 3 7.24 5.27 10.63
N THR A 4 7.24 4.96 9.33
CA THR A 4 8.39 5.07 8.42
C THR A 4 8.72 6.50 7.98
N GLY A 5 7.95 7.51 8.41
CA GLY A 5 8.08 8.91 7.98
C GLY A 5 7.38 9.24 6.66
N ILE A 6 6.78 8.25 5.98
CA ILE A 6 6.08 8.48 4.70
C ILE A 6 4.77 9.24 4.94
N THR A 7 4.53 10.29 4.14
CA THR A 7 3.27 11.04 4.15
C THR A 7 2.39 10.59 3.01
N ILE A 8 1.29 9.89 3.33
CA ILE A 8 0.32 9.43 2.33
C ILE A 8 -0.94 10.30 2.37
N ARG A 9 -1.38 10.75 1.20
CA ARG A 9 -2.59 11.57 1.02
C ARG A 9 -3.60 10.86 0.12
N GLN A 10 -4.73 10.48 0.69
CA GLN A 10 -5.85 9.90 -0.04
C GLN A 10 -6.67 10.98 -0.77
N SER A 11 -6.79 10.90 -2.10
CA SER A 11 -7.48 11.90 -2.93
C SER A 11 -8.38 11.28 -4.01
N TYR A 12 -9.49 10.68 -3.60
CA TYR A 12 -10.51 10.20 -4.54
C TYR A 12 -11.37 11.34 -5.07
N LEU A 13 -11.17 11.66 -6.35
CA LEU A 13 -11.96 12.64 -7.09
C LEU A 13 -13.17 11.98 -7.76
N GLU A 14 -14.27 12.73 -7.88
CA GLU A 14 -15.43 12.31 -8.65
C GLU A 14 -15.06 12.14 -10.12
N SER A 15 -15.71 11.19 -10.78
CA SER A 15 -15.52 10.97 -12.21
C SER A 15 -16.87 10.94 -12.92
N LYS A 16 -16.94 11.63 -14.06
CA LYS A 16 -18.09 11.58 -14.96
C LYS A 16 -17.77 10.69 -16.14
N SER A 17 -18.70 9.80 -16.48
CA SER A 17 -18.59 8.98 -17.69
C SER A 17 -19.18 9.77 -18.86
N THR A 18 -18.42 9.93 -19.93
CA THR A 18 -18.84 10.61 -21.16
C THR A 18 -18.64 9.65 -22.32
N SER A 19 -19.68 9.43 -23.11
CA SER A 19 -19.59 8.59 -24.30
C SER A 19 -19.31 9.47 -25.51
N ILE A 20 -18.27 9.16 -26.28
CA ILE A 20 -17.95 9.84 -27.53
C ILE A 20 -18.03 8.85 -28.69
N THR A 21 -18.52 9.33 -29.84
CA THR A 21 -18.48 8.60 -31.13
C THR A 21 -17.45 9.29 -32.00
N PRO A 22 -16.18 8.86 -31.95
CA PRO A 22 -15.08 9.58 -32.62
C PRO A 22 -15.14 9.48 -34.16
N PHE A 23 -15.84 8.48 -34.70
CA PHE A 23 -15.98 8.30 -36.15
C PHE A 23 -17.43 8.50 -36.58
N MET A 24 -17.68 9.44 -37.48
CA MET A 24 -19.03 9.76 -37.97
C MET A 24 -19.76 8.57 -38.63
N HIS A 25 -19.02 7.60 -39.17
CA HIS A 25 -19.57 6.44 -39.87
C HIS A 25 -19.53 5.13 -39.06
N SER A 26 -19.03 5.16 -37.82
CA SER A 26 -18.95 3.98 -36.97
C SER A 26 -20.01 4.00 -35.88
N LYS A 27 -20.60 2.83 -35.60
CA LYS A 27 -21.52 2.64 -34.45
C LYS A 27 -20.77 2.47 -33.13
N VAL A 28 -19.43 2.48 -33.14
CA VAL A 28 -18.60 2.26 -31.96
C VAL A 28 -18.62 3.50 -31.06
N LYS A 29 -19.06 3.31 -29.82
CA LYS A 29 -19.04 4.32 -28.76
C LYS A 29 -17.87 4.06 -27.82
N LEU A 30 -17.06 5.09 -27.56
CA LEU A 30 -16.02 5.05 -26.52
C LEU A 30 -16.56 5.67 -25.25
N ASN A 31 -16.51 4.93 -24.15
CA ASN A 31 -16.87 5.45 -22.83
C ASN A 31 -15.61 5.94 -22.13
N LEU A 32 -15.51 7.26 -21.98
CA LEU A 32 -14.40 7.92 -21.30
C LEU A 32 -14.82 8.26 -19.87
N LYS A 33 -13.97 7.92 -18.91
CA LYS A 33 -14.15 8.33 -17.52
C LYS A 33 -13.29 9.55 -17.26
N VAL A 34 -13.91 10.72 -17.15
CA VAL A 34 -13.24 12.00 -16.94
C VAL A 34 -13.34 12.40 -15.48
N THR A 35 -12.20 12.66 -14.85
CA THR A 35 -12.12 13.09 -13.46
C THR A 35 -12.41 14.58 -13.32
N VAL A 36 -13.28 14.96 -12.38
CA VAL A 36 -13.57 16.36 -12.04
C VAL A 36 -12.55 16.81 -11.01
N LYS A 37 -11.61 17.69 -11.40
CA LYS A 37 -10.44 18.06 -10.60
C LYS A 37 -10.79 18.71 -9.24
N ASP A 38 -11.93 19.37 -9.14
CA ASP A 38 -12.31 20.17 -7.96
C ASP A 38 -13.35 19.50 -7.06
N LYS A 39 -13.75 18.26 -7.36
CA LYS A 39 -14.81 17.59 -6.61
C LYS A 39 -14.36 16.23 -6.08
N TYR A 40 -14.34 16.11 -4.76
CA TYR A 40 -14.01 14.86 -4.08
C TYR A 40 -15.23 13.95 -3.93
N ASP A 41 -15.03 12.66 -4.18
CA ASP A 41 -16.02 11.63 -3.88
C ASP A 41 -15.97 11.30 -2.38
N LYS A 42 -16.73 12.05 -1.57
CA LYS A 42 -16.77 11.88 -0.10
C LYS A 42 -17.11 10.45 0.32
N ARG A 43 -18.00 9.76 -0.40
CA ARG A 43 -18.40 8.38 -0.07
C ARG A 43 -17.24 7.43 -0.30
N LYS A 44 -16.55 7.55 -1.42
CA LYS A 44 -15.37 6.73 -1.72
C LYS A 44 -14.21 7.03 -0.79
N GLN A 45 -14.00 8.30 -0.42
CA GLN A 45 -13.00 8.69 0.57
C GLN A 45 -13.21 7.97 1.91
N VAL A 46 -14.43 7.99 2.46
CA VAL A 46 -14.72 7.34 3.75
C VAL A 46 -14.58 5.82 3.66
N ARG A 47 -15.17 5.19 2.64
CA ARG A 47 -15.11 3.72 2.49
C ARG A 47 -13.71 3.18 2.26
N ALA A 48 -12.86 3.93 1.56
CA ALA A 48 -11.51 3.51 1.23
C ALA A 48 -10.49 3.85 2.33
N LEU A 49 -10.88 4.66 3.32
CA LEU A 49 -9.97 5.11 4.38
C LEU A 49 -9.37 3.94 5.17
N ILE A 50 -10.22 3.08 5.74
CA ILE A 50 -9.76 1.95 6.55
C ILE A 50 -8.97 0.92 5.73
N PRO A 51 -9.45 0.45 4.56
CA PRO A 51 -8.68 -0.48 3.74
C PRO A 51 -7.31 0.07 3.32
N ASN A 52 -7.25 1.35 2.93
CA ASN A 52 -5.99 1.96 2.55
C ASN A 52 -5.06 2.15 3.74
N LEU A 53 -5.59 2.54 4.90
CA LEU A 53 -4.80 2.66 6.12
C LEU A 53 -4.11 1.35 6.47
N ILE A 54 -4.85 0.23 6.47
CA ILE A 54 -4.28 -1.10 6.72
C ILE A 54 -3.18 -1.43 5.71
N ASN A 55 -3.44 -1.25 4.41
CA ASN A 55 -2.42 -1.46 3.37
C ASN A 55 -1.16 -0.61 3.56
N TYR A 56 -1.32 0.64 4.04
CA TYR A 56 -0.18 1.51 4.30
C TYR A 56 0.62 1.05 5.52
N LEU A 57 -0.05 0.56 6.55
CA LEU A 57 0.59 -0.02 7.72
C LEU A 57 1.33 -1.31 7.37
N ASP A 58 0.73 -2.19 6.56
CA ASP A 58 1.39 -3.42 6.10
C ASP A 58 2.62 -3.12 5.21
N ALA A 59 2.53 -2.10 4.35
CA ALA A 59 3.69 -1.64 3.58
C ALA A 59 4.80 -1.07 4.49
N SER A 60 4.43 -0.42 5.59
CA SER A 60 5.39 0.13 6.55
C SER A 60 6.04 -0.95 7.40
N SER A 61 5.26 -1.93 7.88
CA SER A 61 5.79 -3.08 8.62
C SER A 61 6.76 -3.89 7.75
N LEU A 62 6.43 -4.11 6.47
CA LEU A 62 7.33 -4.75 5.51
C LEU A 62 8.65 -3.98 5.35
N SER A 63 8.59 -2.65 5.26
CA SER A 63 9.78 -1.81 5.11
C SER A 63 10.69 -1.89 6.34
N LEU A 64 10.11 -1.81 7.54
CA LEU A 64 10.83 -1.93 8.82
C LEU A 64 11.41 -3.33 8.99
N LEU A 65 10.63 -4.36 8.69
CA LEU A 65 11.08 -5.76 8.70
C LEU A 65 12.29 -5.97 7.80
N PHE A 66 12.23 -5.47 6.57
CA PHE A 66 13.34 -5.60 5.63
C PHE A 66 14.59 -4.89 6.15
N GLU A 67 14.45 -3.67 6.69
CA GLU A 67 15.57 -2.90 7.25
C GLU A 67 16.23 -3.63 8.43
N GLU A 68 15.44 -4.05 9.42
CA GLU A 68 15.96 -4.71 10.62
C GLU A 68 16.57 -6.09 10.30
N PHE A 69 15.92 -6.85 9.43
CA PHE A 69 16.42 -8.14 8.97
C PHE A 69 17.70 -7.99 8.14
N SER A 70 17.76 -7.02 7.22
CA SER A 70 18.95 -6.76 6.40
C SER A 70 20.14 -6.33 7.26
N ASN A 71 19.92 -5.46 8.24
CA ASN A 71 20.94 -5.00 9.19
C ASN A 71 21.53 -6.15 10.01
N SER A 72 20.71 -7.14 10.39
CA SER A 72 21.15 -8.32 11.16
C SER A 72 22.15 -9.22 10.41
N TYR A 73 22.27 -9.07 9.09
CA TYR A 73 23.16 -9.89 8.25
C TYR A 73 24.04 -9.04 7.31
N ASN A 74 24.41 -7.82 7.72
CA ASN A 74 25.30 -6.93 6.96
C ASN A 74 24.84 -6.69 5.51
N ASN A 75 23.53 -6.57 5.28
CA ASN A 75 22.90 -6.39 3.96
C ASN A 75 23.10 -7.55 2.95
N LEU A 76 23.55 -8.72 3.42
CA LEU A 76 23.69 -9.93 2.61
C LEU A 76 22.54 -10.92 2.91
N VAL A 77 21.31 -10.47 2.64
CA VAL A 77 20.10 -11.28 2.83
C VAL A 77 19.39 -11.57 1.52
N GLN A 78 18.94 -12.82 1.38
CA GLN A 78 17.91 -13.15 0.41
C GLN A 78 16.57 -13.01 1.11
N PHE A 79 15.82 -11.99 0.71
CA PHE A 79 14.51 -11.69 1.26
C PHE A 79 13.51 -11.59 0.11
N PHE A 80 12.40 -12.31 0.24
CA PHE A 80 11.30 -12.32 -0.71
C PHE A 80 10.03 -11.92 0.03
N SER A 81 9.25 -10.99 -0.54
CA SER A 81 7.95 -10.60 0.00
C SER A 81 6.92 -10.52 -1.11
N ILE A 82 5.76 -11.14 -0.90
CA ILE A 82 4.58 -11.02 -1.76
C ILE A 82 3.42 -10.61 -0.86
N HIS A 83 3.15 -9.31 -0.82
CA HIS A 83 2.19 -8.72 0.12
C HIS A 83 2.49 -9.19 1.56
N ASP A 84 1.63 -10.05 2.12
CA ASP A 84 1.70 -10.50 3.52
C ASP A 84 2.51 -11.79 3.70
N CYS A 85 3.08 -12.32 2.61
CA CYS A 85 3.91 -13.51 2.63
C CYS A 85 5.39 -13.14 2.55
N PHE A 86 6.17 -13.58 3.54
CA PHE A 86 7.61 -13.34 3.62
C PHE A 86 8.39 -14.66 3.48
N GLY A 87 9.53 -14.62 2.80
CA GLY A 87 10.38 -15.77 2.52
C GLY A 87 11.87 -15.42 2.58
N THR A 88 12.67 -16.38 3.05
CA THR A 88 14.13 -16.29 3.12
C THR A 88 14.75 -17.68 3.03
N THR A 89 16.08 -17.79 3.11
CA THR A 89 16.79 -19.07 3.13
C THR A 89 16.50 -19.84 4.42
N CYS A 90 16.47 -21.18 4.35
CA CYS A 90 16.03 -22.04 5.46
C CYS A 90 16.76 -21.80 6.79
N ASP A 91 18.04 -21.44 6.73
CA ASP A 91 18.89 -21.12 7.89
C ASP A 91 18.45 -19.84 8.63
N LYS A 92 17.72 -18.94 7.96
CA LYS A 92 17.33 -17.62 8.50
C LYS A 92 15.84 -17.51 8.80
N VAL A 93 15.04 -18.54 8.52
CA VAL A 93 13.58 -18.54 8.74
C VAL A 93 13.21 -18.26 10.19
N PHE A 94 13.95 -18.84 11.14
CA PHE A 94 13.69 -18.60 12.56
C PHE A 94 13.93 -17.15 12.95
N SER A 95 15.06 -16.58 12.52
CA SER A 95 15.38 -15.17 12.73
C SER A 95 14.34 -14.25 12.10
N LEU A 96 13.92 -14.53 10.85
CA LEU A 96 12.88 -13.77 10.16
C LEU A 96 11.57 -13.77 10.96
N LYS A 97 11.16 -14.92 11.51
CA LYS A 97 9.94 -15.02 12.33
C LYS A 97 10.03 -14.17 13.59
N THR A 98 11.18 -14.19 14.27
CA THR A 98 11.40 -13.42 15.49
C THR A 98 11.43 -11.92 15.20
N THR A 99 12.13 -11.49 14.14
CA THR A 99 12.15 -10.08 13.70
C THR A 99 10.75 -9.61 13.30
N LEU A 100 9.99 -10.44 12.57
CA LEU A 100 8.60 -10.13 12.22
C LEU A 100 7.74 -9.89 13.47
N ALA A 101 7.84 -10.75 14.48
CA ALA A 101 7.12 -10.56 15.73
C ALA A 101 7.54 -9.26 16.44
N SER A 102 8.84 -8.94 16.48
CA SER A 102 9.35 -7.71 17.06
C SER A 102 8.81 -6.47 16.35
N VAL A 103 8.95 -6.39 15.03
CA VAL A 103 8.49 -5.23 14.23
C VAL A 103 7.00 -5.00 14.41
N TYR A 104 6.18 -6.06 14.39
CA TYR A 104 4.75 -5.91 14.64
C TYR A 104 4.47 -5.45 16.07
N THR A 105 5.13 -6.03 17.07
CA THR A 105 4.98 -5.57 18.46
C THR A 105 5.38 -4.11 18.60
N ASP A 106 6.51 -3.68 18.03
CA ASP A 106 6.99 -2.31 18.12
C ASP A 106 6.04 -1.34 17.41
N LEU A 107 5.60 -1.68 16.19
CA LEU A 107 4.67 -0.87 15.40
C LEU A 107 3.34 -0.60 16.11
N TYR A 108 2.85 -1.56 16.90
CA TYR A 108 1.59 -1.45 17.64
C TYR A 108 1.75 -1.06 19.11
N SER A 109 2.98 -1.08 19.65
CA SER A 109 3.27 -0.73 21.05
C SER A 109 3.83 0.68 21.22
N SER A 110 4.47 1.26 20.19
CA SER A 110 5.01 2.62 20.24
C SER A 110 3.91 3.69 20.04
N ASP A 111 3.17 3.96 21.12
CA ASP A 111 2.19 5.05 21.33
C ASP A 111 0.96 5.07 20.38
N PRO A 112 -0.20 5.61 20.83
CA PRO A 112 -1.50 5.30 20.27
C PRO A 112 -1.72 6.08 18.97
N TYR A 113 -2.38 5.42 18.02
CA TYR A 113 -3.13 6.11 16.97
C TYR A 113 -4.11 7.13 17.56
#